data_AF-A0A9W6UXJ8-F1
#
_entry.id   AF-A0A9W6UXJ8-F1
#
_cell.length_a   1.000
_cell.length_b   1.000
_cell.length_c   1.000
_cell.angle_alpha   90.00
_cell.angle_beta   90.00
_cell.angle_gamma   90.00
#
_symmetry.space_group_name_H-M   'P 1'
#
loop_
_entity.id
_entity.type
_entity.pdbx_description
1 polymer ?
#
loop_
_entity_poly.entity_id
_entity_poly.type
_entity_poly.pdbx_seq_one_letter_code
_entity_poly.pdbx_strand_id
1 'polypeptide(L)'
;MTTGESRLADPAKSRAVLIGAHHFDQADQLPALPAVNANLSALQRYLTDPAVWGLPPENCVVLPQPRYPAEVVDAVEQAGAQAEEALLVYYAGHGFHGTKPGELLLSLKTTRKDPHGTVRKATTLPYEWLAEEIRLAQSACKVVILDCCYSGRALYTPMGQNDLAGQTLINGAFVMVSSAADAESLAAGRDGYTAFTGELLHVLKNGIPDAPAELTMWRVFQQVHQALSAEKTAPVPTQSSKALGAEITLFRNRAHRDTSLPQADIVPAPRRPATAPRAAPDPYEGWRVKDPTEGWAWREDAFRWGPFRTPLVIVEGDGTNVITEDSVRIIVDHQEVVLPEEIREWKREIEREQEDRRRRGDNHFWNGSQYAIEQVTISRKADTEAPIIFLRLQQADYYTFLATQQLDRPFADGSTPRSRYLDGNDPFSVPAFMSCSLGTNIAVITADKQLIFSRRSRAVGSHPGFWNSSANEALSRDIDSAGRNAPNLYNVARRGLREELALEENEYRLDMLGLSVDRKNQWGVLFVARLDSLTGEEFLARRSRGVADKFEHASHHLEPCETYEVVRFMFARERRDWWAPTAPALFYLALVSEFGRTSVELESREAFFSLRREEE
;
A
#
# COMPACT_ATOMS: atom_id res chain seq x y z
N MET A 1 11.61 25.74 -4.26
CA MET A 1 12.56 24.90 -3.52
C MET A 1 12.27 25.08 -2.05
N THR A 2 11.31 24.31 -1.53
CA THR A 2 11.20 24.02 -0.11
C THR A 2 12.39 23.16 0.26
N THR A 3 13.13 23.56 1.28
CA THR A 3 14.07 22.70 1.98
C THR A 3 13.27 21.52 2.50
N GLY A 4 13.45 20.34 1.90
CA GLY A 4 12.86 19.10 2.39
C GLY A 4 13.38 18.86 3.79
N GLU A 5 12.47 18.81 4.77
CA GLU A 5 12.81 18.24 6.07
C GLU A 5 13.25 16.79 5.83
N SER A 6 14.41 16.45 6.39
CA SER A 6 15.00 15.11 6.34
C SER A 6 13.97 14.10 6.86
N ARG A 7 13.68 13.05 6.09
CA ARG A 7 12.79 11.94 6.51
C ARG A 7 13.58 10.82 7.21
N LEU A 8 14.86 11.05 7.46
CA LEU A 8 15.76 10.11 8.11
C LEU A 8 15.41 9.97 9.58
N ALA A 9 15.18 8.74 10.05
CA ALA A 9 14.96 8.47 11.47
C ALA A 9 16.16 8.91 12.31
N ASP A 10 15.91 9.70 13.37
CA ASP A 10 16.92 10.23 14.28
C ASP A 10 17.69 9.07 14.93
N PRO A 11 19.00 8.95 14.65
CA PRO A 11 19.81 7.89 15.21
C PRO A 11 19.88 7.94 16.74
N ALA A 12 19.79 9.11 17.37
CA ALA A 12 19.86 9.22 18.83
C ALA A 12 18.65 8.56 19.53
N LYS A 13 17.50 8.57 18.85
CA LYS A 13 16.22 8.02 19.31
C LYS A 13 15.89 6.64 18.74
N SER A 14 16.82 6.09 17.95
CA SER A 14 16.67 4.79 17.32
C SER A 14 17.48 3.73 18.04
N ARG A 15 17.13 2.46 17.85
CA ARG A 15 17.86 1.30 18.39
C ARG A 15 18.07 0.25 17.31
N ALA A 16 19.16 -0.49 17.41
CA ALA A 16 19.40 -1.67 16.58
C ALA A 16 19.84 -2.86 17.42
N VAL A 17 19.36 -4.05 17.05
CA VAL A 17 19.76 -5.33 17.64
C VAL A 17 20.26 -6.25 16.54
N LEU A 18 21.54 -6.61 16.58
CA LEU A 18 22.20 -7.46 15.59
C LEU A 18 22.48 -8.84 16.19
N ILE A 19 21.82 -9.88 15.69
CA ILE A 19 21.81 -11.22 16.25
C ILE A 19 22.47 -12.17 15.26
N GLY A 20 23.44 -12.98 15.69
CA GLY A 20 24.09 -13.94 14.79
C GLY A 20 24.49 -15.25 15.44
N ALA A 21 24.01 -16.36 14.89
CA ALA A 21 24.41 -17.72 15.28
C ALA A 21 25.33 -18.33 14.20
N HIS A 22 26.59 -18.57 14.56
CA HIS A 22 27.63 -18.92 13.58
C HIS A 22 28.52 -20.11 13.97
N HIS A 23 28.35 -20.64 15.18
CA HIS A 23 29.04 -21.82 15.71
C HIS A 23 28.05 -22.56 16.59
N PHE A 24 28.01 -23.88 16.47
CA PHE A 24 27.01 -24.70 17.11
C PHE A 24 27.66 -25.78 17.96
N ASP A 25 27.12 -26.05 19.15
CA ASP A 25 27.63 -27.07 20.08
C ASP A 25 27.59 -28.49 19.48
N GLN A 26 26.82 -28.70 18.40
CA GLN A 26 26.74 -29.94 17.63
C GLN A 26 27.20 -29.71 16.18
N ALA A 27 28.46 -29.30 16.02
CA ALA A 27 29.04 -28.95 14.72
C ALA A 27 28.94 -30.05 13.66
N ASP A 28 28.94 -31.33 14.08
CA ASP A 28 28.77 -32.49 13.18
C ASP A 28 27.38 -32.57 12.53
N GLN A 29 26.37 -31.92 13.12
CA GLN A 29 24.97 -31.95 12.67
C GLN A 29 24.50 -30.62 12.06
N LEU A 30 25.19 -29.53 12.40
CA LEU A 30 24.87 -28.18 11.97
C LEU A 30 26.15 -27.42 11.60
N PRO A 31 26.41 -27.19 10.30
CA PRO A 31 27.62 -26.52 9.85
C PRO A 31 27.78 -25.12 10.43
N ALA A 32 29.02 -24.74 10.74
CA ALA A 32 29.36 -23.38 11.15
C ALA A 32 29.20 -22.38 9.99
N LEU A 33 28.87 -21.14 10.34
CA LEU A 33 28.62 -20.04 9.39
C LEU A 33 29.56 -18.86 9.68
N PRO A 34 30.88 -18.99 9.51
CA PRO A 34 31.85 -17.98 9.95
C PRO A 34 31.60 -16.57 9.38
N ALA A 35 31.01 -16.49 8.18
CA ALA A 35 30.64 -15.23 7.53
C ALA A 35 29.65 -14.38 8.35
N VAL A 36 28.79 -15.01 9.15
CA VAL A 36 27.82 -14.31 10.01
C VAL A 36 28.51 -13.45 11.07
N ASN A 37 29.66 -13.87 11.61
CA ASN A 37 30.41 -13.02 12.56
C ASN A 37 30.98 -11.77 11.88
N ALA A 38 31.44 -11.92 10.63
CA ALA A 38 31.91 -10.81 9.81
C ALA A 38 30.76 -9.85 9.47
N ASN A 39 29.56 -10.38 9.18
CA ASN A 39 28.35 -9.60 8.95
C ASN A 39 28.04 -8.69 10.14
N LEU A 40 27.96 -9.25 11.36
CA LEU A 40 27.64 -8.48 12.57
C LEU A 40 28.63 -7.33 12.79
N SER A 41 29.92 -7.62 12.65
CA SER A 41 30.99 -6.63 12.83
C SER A 41 30.90 -5.51 11.79
N ALA A 42 30.62 -5.85 10.53
CA ALA A 42 30.49 -4.87 9.46
C ALA A 42 29.21 -4.05 9.56
N LEU A 43 28.08 -4.67 9.89
CA LEU A 43 26.81 -3.99 10.12
C LEU A 43 26.91 -3.01 11.29
N GLN A 44 27.44 -3.43 12.44
CA GLN A 44 27.66 -2.53 13.58
C GLN A 44 28.49 -1.30 13.15
N ARG A 45 29.57 -1.52 12.41
CA ARG A 45 30.42 -0.43 11.91
C ARG A 45 29.68 0.54 11.00
N TYR A 46 28.85 0.07 10.07
CA TYR A 46 28.13 0.97 9.16
C TYR A 46 26.90 1.61 9.81
N LEU A 47 26.15 0.92 10.67
CA LEU A 47 25.02 1.52 11.36
C LEU A 47 25.48 2.64 12.30
N THR A 48 26.67 2.53 12.88
CA THR A 48 27.27 3.58 13.74
C THR A 48 28.06 4.64 12.96
N ASP A 49 28.27 4.47 11.64
CA ASP A 49 28.95 5.46 10.80
C ASP A 49 28.05 6.68 10.57
N PRO A 50 28.45 7.91 10.97
CA PRO A 50 27.67 9.13 10.75
C PRO A 50 27.33 9.39 9.27
N ALA A 51 28.15 8.91 8.35
CA ALA A 51 27.93 9.03 6.92
C ALA A 51 26.88 8.04 6.38
N VAL A 52 26.42 7.08 7.19
CA VAL A 52 25.38 6.10 6.85
C VAL A 52 24.14 6.34 7.69
N TRP A 53 24.15 6.03 8.99
CA TRP A 53 23.01 6.31 9.88
C TRP A 53 23.44 7.18 11.06
N GLY A 54 24.59 6.85 11.67
CA GLY A 54 25.13 7.58 12.81
C GLY A 54 24.51 7.15 14.14
N LEU A 55 24.03 5.91 14.23
CA LEU A 55 23.50 5.32 15.46
C LEU A 55 24.57 5.40 16.56
N PRO A 56 24.28 5.96 17.75
CA PRO A 56 25.22 5.91 18.86
C PRO A 56 25.63 4.46 19.15
N PRO A 57 26.93 4.16 19.40
CA PRO A 57 27.39 2.80 19.65
C PRO A 57 26.62 2.08 20.76
N GLU A 58 26.22 2.80 21.80
CA GLU A 58 25.38 2.31 22.91
C GLU A 58 23.96 1.92 22.49
N ASN A 59 23.46 2.44 21.38
CA ASN A 59 22.14 2.14 20.82
C ASN A 59 22.17 0.95 19.84
N CYS A 60 23.35 0.36 19.58
CA CYS A 60 23.55 -0.79 18.69
C CYS A 60 23.99 -2.02 19.50
N VAL A 61 23.02 -2.84 19.90
CA VAL A 61 23.27 -4.07 20.65
C VAL A 61 23.66 -5.18 19.69
N VAL A 62 24.78 -5.86 19.96
CA VAL A 62 25.23 -7.02 19.18
C VAL A 62 25.20 -8.25 20.07
N LEU A 63 24.47 -9.28 19.64
CA LEU A 63 24.40 -10.59 20.28
C LEU A 63 25.13 -11.62 19.38
N PRO A 64 26.46 -11.74 19.51
CA PRO A 64 27.19 -12.80 18.85
C PRO A 64 27.00 -14.10 19.62
N GLN A 65 26.44 -15.13 18.98
CA GLN A 65 26.24 -16.47 19.54
C GLN A 65 25.32 -16.56 20.77
N PRO A 66 24.08 -16.04 20.70
CA PRO A 66 23.11 -16.26 21.77
C PRO A 66 22.92 -17.76 21.99
N ARG A 67 22.91 -18.18 23.27
CA ARG A 67 22.78 -19.59 23.64
C ARG A 67 21.33 -19.99 23.81
N TYR A 68 20.51 -19.07 24.33
CA TYR A 68 19.13 -19.31 24.71
C TYR A 68 18.18 -18.24 24.15
N PRO A 69 16.89 -18.57 23.90
CA PRO A 69 15.91 -17.62 23.38
C PRO A 69 15.77 -16.35 24.23
N ALA A 70 15.79 -16.48 25.57
CA ALA A 70 15.64 -15.35 26.49
C ALA A 70 16.67 -14.24 26.24
N GLU A 71 17.94 -14.59 25.95
CA GLU A 71 18.98 -13.59 25.65
C GLU A 71 18.61 -12.69 24.46
N VAL A 72 17.90 -13.24 23.49
CA VAL A 72 17.50 -12.53 22.28
C VAL A 72 16.21 -11.74 22.52
N VAL A 73 15.21 -12.38 23.14
CA VAL A 73 13.91 -11.75 23.45
C VAL A 73 14.11 -10.56 24.38
N ASP A 74 14.84 -10.71 25.48
CA ASP A 74 15.09 -9.65 26.46
C ASP A 74 15.81 -8.45 25.82
N ALA A 75 16.75 -8.71 24.90
CA ALA A 75 17.48 -7.65 24.21
C ALA A 75 16.59 -6.87 23.20
N VAL A 76 15.71 -7.58 22.50
CA VAL A 76 14.77 -6.96 21.55
C VAL A 76 13.68 -6.19 22.31
N GLU A 77 13.16 -6.74 23.41
CA GLU A 77 12.23 -6.07 24.33
C GLU A 77 12.86 -4.76 24.85
N GLN A 78 14.07 -4.85 25.41
CA GLN A 78 14.76 -3.68 25.97
C GLN A 78 15.05 -2.61 24.91
N ALA A 79 15.48 -3.01 23.71
CA ALA A 79 15.69 -2.08 22.61
C ALA A 79 14.38 -1.46 22.11
N GLY A 80 13.31 -2.25 21.99
CA GLY A 80 12.00 -1.80 21.57
C GLY A 80 11.33 -0.84 22.55
N ALA A 81 11.56 -1.03 23.85
CA ALA A 81 11.10 -0.12 24.90
C ALA A 81 11.82 1.25 24.90
N GLN A 82 13.02 1.33 24.30
CA GLN A 82 13.84 2.54 24.25
C GLN A 82 13.87 3.22 22.87
N ALA A 83 13.33 2.55 21.84
CA ALA A 83 13.28 3.08 20.49
C ALA A 83 12.04 3.98 20.33
N GLU A 84 12.27 5.27 20.11
CA GLU A 84 11.18 6.23 19.87
C GLU A 84 10.94 6.42 18.36
N GLU A 85 12.01 6.46 17.54
CA GLU A 85 11.88 6.71 16.10
C GLU A 85 12.00 5.45 15.26
N ALA A 86 13.08 4.68 15.40
CA ALA A 86 13.24 3.42 14.65
C ALA A 86 13.83 2.28 15.49
N LEU A 87 13.34 1.07 15.24
CA LEU A 87 13.92 -0.19 15.71
C LEU A 87 14.36 -1.03 14.51
N LEU A 88 15.65 -1.35 14.42
CA LEU A 88 16.19 -2.31 13.44
C LEU A 88 16.58 -3.61 14.14
N VAL A 89 15.99 -4.73 13.72
CA VAL A 89 16.37 -6.07 14.19
C VAL A 89 16.95 -6.87 13.01
N TYR A 90 18.20 -7.29 13.15
CA TYR A 90 18.88 -8.15 12.19
C TYR A 90 19.14 -9.51 12.81
N TYR A 91 18.82 -10.59 12.09
CA TYR A 91 19.19 -11.95 12.46
C TYR A 91 19.90 -12.65 11.30
N ALA A 92 20.99 -13.36 11.61
CA ALA A 92 21.63 -14.26 10.67
C ALA A 92 22.03 -15.61 11.32
N GLY A 93 21.80 -16.70 10.59
CA GLY A 93 22.06 -18.05 11.06
C GLY A 93 21.30 -19.10 10.27
N HIS A 94 21.18 -20.32 10.81
CA HIS A 94 20.28 -21.32 10.20
C HIS A 94 18.82 -21.01 10.53
N GLY A 95 17.94 -21.28 9.58
CA GLY A 95 16.49 -21.27 9.76
C GLY A 95 15.93 -22.68 9.54
N PHE A 96 14.88 -23.03 10.28
CA PHE A 96 14.22 -24.33 10.21
C PHE A 96 12.70 -24.16 10.20
N HIS A 97 12.02 -25.13 9.62
CA HIS A 97 10.58 -25.26 9.78
C HIS A 97 10.24 -25.90 11.12
N GLY A 98 9.24 -25.35 11.79
CA GLY A 98 8.62 -25.98 12.94
C GLY A 98 7.59 -27.03 12.55
N THR A 99 6.90 -27.58 13.56
CA THR A 99 5.83 -28.56 13.33
C THR A 99 4.54 -27.88 12.85
N LYS A 100 4.41 -26.58 13.18
CA LYS A 100 3.44 -25.62 12.65
C LYS A 100 3.62 -25.43 11.14
N PRO A 101 2.65 -25.60 10.23
CA PRO A 101 2.81 -25.01 8.90
C PRO A 101 2.63 -23.47 8.99
N GLY A 102 3.43 -22.67 8.32
CA GLY A 102 4.85 -22.75 8.58
C GLY A 102 5.24 -21.94 9.83
N GLU A 103 6.05 -22.56 10.63
CA GLU A 103 6.62 -21.97 11.81
C GLU A 103 8.09 -21.76 11.48
N LEU A 104 8.59 -20.53 11.60
CA LEU A 104 10.01 -20.26 11.41
C LEU A 104 10.73 -20.37 12.74
N LEU A 105 11.69 -21.29 12.82
CA LEU A 105 12.56 -21.50 13.96
C LEU A 105 13.98 -21.04 13.61
N LEU A 106 14.52 -20.14 14.41
CA LEU A 106 15.85 -19.57 14.25
C LEU A 106 16.86 -20.34 15.10
N SER A 107 18.02 -20.64 14.53
CA SER A 107 19.11 -21.30 15.23
C SER A 107 19.75 -20.41 16.31
N LEU A 108 20.20 -21.06 17.37
CA LEU A 108 21.01 -20.52 18.45
C LEU A 108 22.25 -21.41 18.60
N LYS A 109 23.26 -20.97 19.37
CA LYS A 109 24.47 -21.77 19.60
C LYS A 109 24.19 -23.18 20.11
N THR A 110 23.14 -23.32 20.94
CA THR A 110 22.76 -24.59 21.57
C THR A 110 21.78 -25.42 20.73
N THR A 111 21.42 -25.01 19.52
CA THR A 111 20.49 -25.74 18.65
C THR A 111 20.99 -27.14 18.36
N ARG A 112 20.11 -28.13 18.52
CA ARG A 112 20.38 -29.55 18.30
C ARG A 112 19.40 -30.16 17.31
N LYS A 113 19.86 -31.17 16.57
CA LYS A 113 18.98 -32.08 15.83
C LYS A 113 18.80 -33.38 16.63
N ASP A 114 17.72 -34.10 16.36
CA ASP A 114 17.51 -35.45 16.84
C ASP A 114 18.24 -36.48 15.95
N PRO A 115 18.29 -37.77 16.33
CA PRO A 115 18.94 -38.81 15.52
C PRO A 115 18.37 -38.98 14.10
N HIS A 116 17.18 -38.44 13.82
CA HIS A 116 16.53 -38.48 12.51
C HIS A 116 16.80 -37.21 11.68
N GLY A 117 17.63 -36.28 12.20
CA GLY A 117 17.99 -35.04 11.52
C GLY A 117 16.99 -33.90 11.69
N THR A 118 15.95 -34.07 12.52
CA THR A 118 14.92 -33.04 12.77
C THR A 118 15.39 -32.09 13.87
N VAL A 119 15.17 -30.78 13.72
CA VAL A 119 15.58 -29.79 14.74
C VAL A 119 14.75 -29.94 16.02
N ARG A 120 15.40 -29.88 17.18
CA ARG A 120 14.72 -29.86 18.48
C ARG A 120 14.23 -28.45 18.79
N LYS A 121 12.93 -28.23 18.64
CA LYS A 121 12.28 -26.92 18.87
C LYS A 121 12.63 -26.23 20.19
N ALA A 122 12.79 -26.99 21.28
CA ALA A 122 13.17 -26.45 22.59
C ALA A 122 14.58 -25.82 22.63
N THR A 123 15.39 -26.02 21.58
CA THR A 123 16.76 -25.49 21.46
C THR A 123 16.88 -24.44 20.34
N THR A 124 15.74 -23.96 19.82
CA THR A 124 15.65 -22.92 18.78
C THR A 124 14.88 -21.71 19.31
N LEU A 125 15.00 -20.58 18.64
CA LEU A 125 14.18 -19.39 18.87
C LEU A 125 13.03 -19.34 17.86
N PRO A 126 11.76 -19.52 18.26
CA PRO A 126 10.63 -19.24 17.37
C PRO A 126 10.65 -17.76 16.93
N TYR A 127 10.55 -17.50 15.63
CA TYR A 127 10.50 -16.14 15.10
C TYR A 127 9.32 -15.34 15.66
N GLU A 128 8.19 -16.01 15.92
CA GLU A 128 7.00 -15.37 16.51
C GLU A 128 7.32 -14.63 17.81
N TRP A 129 8.23 -15.16 18.64
CA TRP A 129 8.64 -14.49 19.88
C TRP A 129 9.36 -13.17 19.61
N LEU A 130 10.17 -13.09 18.55
CA LEU A 130 10.76 -11.82 18.14
C LEU A 130 9.71 -10.88 17.55
N ALA A 131 8.81 -11.42 16.74
CA ALA A 131 7.77 -10.62 16.10
C ALA A 131 6.83 -9.99 17.13
N GLU A 132 6.49 -10.70 18.21
CA GLU A 132 5.73 -10.19 19.36
C GLU A 132 6.42 -8.98 20.00
N GLU A 133 7.71 -9.10 20.37
CA GLU A 133 8.45 -7.99 20.98
C GLU A 133 8.58 -6.78 20.04
N ILE A 134 8.85 -7.03 18.75
CA ILE A 134 8.96 -5.96 17.76
C ILE A 134 7.61 -5.25 17.55
N ARG A 135 6.47 -5.96 17.62
CA ARG A 135 5.13 -5.35 17.56
C ARG A 135 4.87 -4.45 18.77
N LEU A 136 5.33 -4.86 19.95
CA LEU A 136 5.16 -4.11 21.21
C LEU A 136 6.05 -2.86 21.29
N ALA A 137 7.10 -2.78 20.48
CA ALA A 137 7.99 -1.62 20.43
C ALA A 137 7.23 -0.32 20.08
N GLN A 138 7.53 0.75 20.83
CA GLN A 138 6.87 2.05 20.70
C GLN A 138 7.32 2.84 19.46
N SER A 139 8.40 2.40 18.80
CA SER A 139 8.99 3.10 17.66
C SER A 139 8.03 3.24 16.48
N ALA A 140 8.05 4.41 15.84
CA ALA A 140 7.26 4.70 14.64
C ALA A 140 7.66 3.82 13.45
N CYS A 141 8.98 3.59 13.27
CA CYS A 141 9.52 2.78 12.19
C CYS A 141 10.07 1.45 12.74
N LYS A 142 9.78 0.33 12.07
CA LYS A 142 10.30 -1.00 12.45
C LYS A 142 10.95 -1.64 11.22
N VAL A 143 12.15 -2.17 11.35
CA VAL A 143 12.87 -2.83 10.25
C VAL A 143 13.38 -4.17 10.73
N VAL A 144 13.02 -5.24 10.02
CA VAL A 144 13.45 -6.61 10.33
C VAL A 144 14.21 -7.15 9.13
N ILE A 145 15.43 -7.64 9.35
CA ILE A 145 16.27 -8.21 8.31
C ILE A 145 16.66 -9.63 8.73
N LEU A 146 16.24 -10.63 7.93
CA LEU A 146 16.48 -12.05 8.20
C LEU A 146 17.39 -12.65 7.12
N ASP A 147 18.62 -12.98 7.49
CA ASP A 147 19.60 -13.66 6.65
C ASP A 147 19.77 -15.13 7.09
N CYS A 148 18.77 -15.95 6.77
CA CYS A 148 18.77 -17.38 7.11
C CYS A 148 18.03 -18.24 6.06
N CYS A 149 18.48 -19.48 5.82
CA CYS A 149 17.82 -20.41 4.91
C CYS A 149 16.36 -20.69 5.36
N TYR A 150 15.46 -20.96 4.39
CA TYR A 150 14.02 -21.23 4.57
C TYR A 150 13.12 -20.05 4.97
N SER A 151 13.68 -18.88 5.24
CA SER A 151 12.91 -17.69 5.57
C SER A 151 12.08 -17.14 4.39
N GLY A 152 12.53 -17.33 3.13
CA GLY A 152 11.79 -16.95 1.92
C GLY A 152 10.58 -17.84 1.55
N ARG A 153 10.63 -19.16 1.78
CA ARG A 153 9.44 -20.05 1.62
C ARG A 153 8.44 -19.88 2.76
N ALA A 154 8.89 -19.31 3.88
CA ALA A 154 7.99 -18.91 4.94
C ALA A 154 7.15 -17.66 4.54
N LEU A 155 7.66 -16.80 3.67
CA LEU A 155 6.87 -15.70 3.07
C LEU A 155 6.02 -16.16 1.88
N TYR A 156 6.39 -17.26 1.21
CA TYR A 156 5.73 -17.78 0.00
C TYR A 156 5.50 -19.29 0.09
N THR A 157 4.26 -19.68 0.44
CA THR A 157 3.73 -21.03 0.12
C THR A 157 2.52 -20.87 -0.81
N PRO A 158 2.50 -21.49 -2.01
CA PRO A 158 1.30 -21.56 -2.85
C PRO A 158 0.17 -22.25 -2.09
N MET A 159 -1.05 -21.69 -2.19
CA MET A 159 -2.22 -22.05 -1.39
C MET A 159 -2.41 -23.54 -1.11
N GLY A 160 -2.61 -23.85 0.18
CA GLY A 160 -3.06 -25.16 0.65
C GLY A 160 -2.86 -25.30 2.16
N GLN A 161 -3.67 -24.57 2.95
CA GLN A 161 -3.65 -24.49 4.42
C GLN A 161 -2.37 -23.86 5.04
N ASN A 162 -2.60 -22.90 5.93
CA ASN A 162 -1.70 -22.32 6.95
C ASN A 162 -0.76 -21.16 6.55
N ASP A 163 -1.38 -19.99 6.53
CA ASP A 163 -1.08 -18.78 7.30
C ASP A 163 0.32 -18.56 7.92
N LEU A 164 1.25 -18.14 7.08
CA LEU A 164 2.58 -17.67 7.49
C LEU A 164 2.87 -16.23 7.08
N ALA A 165 2.21 -15.78 6.00
CA ALA A 165 2.05 -14.36 5.76
C ALA A 165 1.56 -13.69 7.06
N GLY A 166 0.56 -14.26 7.75
CA GLY A 166 0.07 -13.86 9.08
C GLY A 166 1.12 -13.52 10.16
N GLN A 167 2.18 -14.33 10.28
CA GLN A 167 3.13 -14.27 11.41
C GLN A 167 4.26 -13.24 11.20
N THR A 168 4.66 -13.01 9.94
CA THR A 168 5.63 -11.96 9.54
C THR A 168 5.04 -10.56 9.41
N LEU A 169 3.72 -10.39 9.57
CA LEU A 169 3.02 -9.11 9.39
C LEU A 169 3.08 -8.26 10.67
N ILE A 170 4.15 -7.49 10.81
CA ILE A 170 4.28 -6.45 11.83
C ILE A 170 3.82 -5.11 11.20
N ASN A 171 2.81 -4.46 11.79
CA ASN A 171 2.31 -3.16 11.29
C ASN A 171 3.43 -2.10 11.35
N GLY A 172 3.58 -1.29 10.30
CA GLY A 172 4.63 -0.28 10.18
C GLY A 172 6.06 -0.84 10.08
N ALA A 173 6.21 -2.14 9.76
CA ALA A 173 7.50 -2.78 9.60
C ALA A 173 7.88 -3.01 8.14
N PHE A 174 9.17 -2.83 7.84
CA PHE A 174 9.80 -3.33 6.63
C PHE A 174 10.54 -4.64 6.95
N VAL A 175 10.10 -5.76 6.37
CA VAL A 175 10.73 -7.06 6.57
C VAL A 175 11.48 -7.47 5.30
N MET A 176 12.80 -7.58 5.39
CA MET A 176 13.68 -8.05 4.31
C MET A 176 14.21 -9.44 4.64
N VAL A 177 14.10 -10.37 3.70
CA VAL A 177 14.40 -11.78 3.95
C VAL A 177 15.25 -12.37 2.82
N SER A 178 16.31 -13.07 3.17
CA SER A 178 17.13 -13.84 2.23
C SER A 178 16.37 -15.10 1.76
N SER A 179 16.06 -15.25 0.46
CA SER A 179 15.44 -16.49 -0.04
C SER A 179 16.48 -17.41 -0.66
N ALA A 180 16.63 -18.63 -0.15
CA ALA A 180 17.48 -19.65 -0.76
C ALA A 180 16.81 -21.00 -0.81
N ALA A 181 17.11 -21.74 -1.89
CA ALA A 181 16.60 -23.08 -2.20
C ALA A 181 17.36 -24.21 -1.46
N ASP A 182 18.47 -23.93 -0.79
CA ASP A 182 19.37 -24.92 -0.19
C ASP A 182 20.43 -24.30 0.72
N ALA A 183 21.03 -25.13 1.58
CA ALA A 183 21.95 -24.74 2.65
C ALA A 183 23.33 -24.20 2.19
N GLU A 184 23.63 -24.23 0.89
CA GLU A 184 24.92 -23.77 0.33
C GLU A 184 24.99 -22.23 0.19
N SER A 185 23.86 -21.52 0.22
CA SER A 185 23.79 -20.07 0.03
C SER A 185 24.26 -19.21 1.22
N LEU A 186 24.43 -19.82 2.40
CA LEU A 186 25.01 -19.18 3.59
C LEU A 186 26.53 -19.38 3.68
N ALA A 187 27.13 -20.15 2.76
CA ALA A 187 28.57 -20.23 2.61
C ALA A 187 29.11 -18.93 1.96
N ALA A 188 30.37 -18.61 2.28
CA ALA A 188 30.99 -17.31 2.00
C ALA A 188 30.68 -16.76 0.59
N GLY A 189 29.97 -15.63 0.55
CA GLY A 189 29.84 -14.79 -0.64
C GLY A 189 31.09 -13.94 -0.84
N ARG A 190 30.94 -12.81 -1.53
CA ARG A 190 32.05 -11.84 -1.73
C ARG A 190 32.58 -11.31 -0.39
N ASP A 191 33.89 -11.06 -0.34
CA ASP A 191 34.59 -10.37 0.75
C ASP A 191 34.43 -10.99 2.16
N GLY A 192 34.07 -12.27 2.26
CA GLY A 192 33.95 -12.99 3.54
C GLY A 192 32.62 -12.79 4.28
N TYR A 193 31.63 -12.18 3.63
CA TYR A 193 30.26 -12.02 4.15
C TYR A 193 29.32 -13.09 3.58
N THR A 194 28.12 -13.24 4.14
CA THR A 194 27.06 -14.01 3.46
C THR A 194 26.64 -13.28 2.18
N ALA A 195 26.14 -13.98 1.16
CA ALA A 195 25.78 -13.35 -0.11
C ALA A 195 24.79 -12.18 0.07
N PHE A 196 23.70 -12.42 0.80
CA PHE A 196 22.69 -11.39 1.05
C PHE A 196 23.23 -10.20 1.85
N THR A 197 23.90 -10.44 2.98
CA THR A 197 24.43 -9.34 3.80
C THR A 197 25.59 -8.64 3.09
N GLY A 198 26.37 -9.32 2.27
CA GLY A 198 27.44 -8.73 1.47
C GLY A 198 26.93 -7.63 0.52
N GLU A 199 25.82 -7.89 -0.18
CA GLU A 199 25.19 -6.88 -1.04
C GLU A 199 24.55 -5.75 -0.24
N LEU A 200 23.91 -6.04 0.90
CA LEU A 200 23.43 -5.00 1.81
C LEU A 200 24.57 -4.08 2.27
N LEU A 201 25.71 -4.66 2.68
CA LEU A 201 26.91 -3.91 3.07
C LEU A 201 27.50 -3.12 1.90
N HIS A 202 27.39 -3.62 0.67
CA HIS A 202 27.81 -2.90 -0.53
C HIS A 202 26.99 -1.61 -0.71
N VAL A 203 25.67 -1.68 -0.55
CA VAL A 203 24.77 -0.52 -0.60
C VAL A 203 25.12 0.48 0.50
N LEU A 204 25.28 0.03 1.75
CA LEU A 204 25.63 0.91 2.87
C LEU A 204 27.00 1.57 2.71
N LYS A 205 27.97 0.86 2.10
CA LYS A 205 29.33 1.35 1.87
C LYS A 205 29.39 2.39 0.77
N ASN A 206 28.79 2.08 -0.37
CA ASN A 206 29.00 2.82 -1.61
C ASN A 206 27.87 3.79 -1.92
N GLY A 207 26.67 3.57 -1.36
CA GLY A 207 25.45 4.25 -1.76
C GLY A 207 24.93 3.74 -3.12
N ILE A 208 23.83 4.34 -3.56
CA ILE A 208 23.21 4.05 -4.86
C ILE A 208 23.42 5.28 -5.76
N PRO A 209 24.18 5.16 -6.86
CA PRO A 209 24.35 6.26 -7.83
C PRO A 209 23.00 6.80 -8.29
N ASP A 210 22.92 8.12 -8.49
CA ASP A 210 21.72 8.83 -8.97
C ASP A 210 20.48 8.73 -8.06
N ALA A 211 20.58 8.08 -6.88
CA ALA A 211 19.53 8.09 -5.87
C ALA A 211 19.60 9.37 -4.99
N PRO A 212 18.48 9.76 -4.35
CA PRO A 212 18.43 10.91 -3.43
C PRO A 212 19.44 10.80 -2.28
N ALA A 213 19.62 11.90 -1.54
CA ALA A 213 20.53 11.99 -0.40
C ALA A 213 20.21 11.00 0.75
N GLU A 214 18.99 10.48 0.80
CA GLU A 214 18.53 9.52 1.79
C GLU A 214 17.92 8.30 1.08
N LEU A 215 18.15 7.11 1.63
CA LEU A 215 17.73 5.83 1.08
C LEU A 215 16.59 5.26 1.91
N THR A 216 15.46 5.03 1.23
CA THR A 216 14.36 4.24 1.79
C THR A 216 14.76 2.76 1.85
N MET A 217 14.16 2.00 2.77
CA MET A 217 14.38 0.57 2.88
C MET A 217 13.95 -0.19 1.61
N TRP A 218 12.97 0.34 0.88
CA TRP A 218 12.61 -0.16 -0.45
C TRP A 218 13.74 -0.03 -1.46
N ARG A 219 14.42 1.13 -1.54
CA ARG A 219 15.55 1.32 -2.47
C ARG A 219 16.73 0.42 -2.11
N VAL A 220 16.99 0.25 -0.81
CA VAL A 220 18.02 -0.70 -0.34
C VAL A 220 17.66 -2.12 -0.79
N PHE A 221 16.41 -2.54 -0.61
CA PHE A 221 15.92 -3.83 -1.08
C PHE A 221 16.10 -4.00 -2.59
N GLN A 222 15.68 -3.03 -3.40
CA GLN A 222 15.79 -3.11 -4.87
C GLN A 222 17.23 -3.33 -5.31
N GLN A 223 18.18 -2.58 -4.75
CA GLN A 223 19.58 -2.70 -5.12
C GLN A 223 20.17 -4.06 -4.71
N VAL A 224 19.85 -4.55 -3.52
CA VAL A 224 20.28 -5.88 -3.04
C VAL A 224 19.63 -6.99 -3.87
N HIS A 225 18.35 -6.88 -4.19
CA HIS A 225 17.62 -7.82 -5.02
C HIS A 225 18.18 -7.89 -6.44
N GLN A 226 18.43 -6.75 -7.07
CA GLN A 226 18.99 -6.68 -8.42
C GLN A 226 20.38 -7.29 -8.49
N ALA A 227 21.24 -6.99 -7.52
CA ALA A 227 22.60 -7.53 -7.46
C ALA A 227 22.60 -9.07 -7.33
N LEU A 228 21.77 -9.61 -6.43
CA LEU A 228 21.67 -11.05 -6.21
C LEU A 228 20.95 -11.77 -7.37
N SER A 229 19.93 -11.15 -7.97
CA SER A 229 19.21 -11.73 -9.13
C SER A 229 20.09 -11.85 -10.38
N ALA A 230 21.12 -11.01 -10.50
CA ALA A 230 22.08 -11.09 -11.60
C ALA A 230 23.06 -12.29 -11.45
N GLU A 231 23.19 -12.85 -10.25
CA GLU A 231 24.04 -14.01 -9.97
C GLU A 231 23.21 -15.30 -9.99
N LYS A 232 23.46 -16.17 -10.97
CA LYS A 232 22.64 -17.38 -11.24
C LYS A 232 22.47 -18.35 -10.06
N THR A 233 23.35 -18.29 -9.07
CA THR A 233 23.38 -19.20 -7.91
C THR A 233 23.08 -18.49 -6.59
N ALA A 234 22.77 -17.19 -6.62
CA ALA A 234 22.59 -16.40 -5.42
C ALA A 234 21.13 -16.45 -4.93
N PRO A 235 20.92 -16.30 -3.62
CA PRO A 235 19.60 -16.21 -3.04
C PRO A 235 18.87 -14.93 -3.49
N VAL A 236 17.66 -15.04 -4.04
CA VAL A 236 16.87 -13.88 -4.48
C VAL A 236 16.07 -13.35 -3.29
N PRO A 237 16.39 -12.21 -2.67
CA PRO A 237 15.73 -11.79 -1.45
C PRO A 237 14.24 -11.48 -1.69
N THR A 238 13.41 -11.71 -0.69
CA THR A 238 11.99 -11.31 -0.71
C THR A 238 11.74 -10.27 0.37
N GLN A 239 10.68 -9.47 0.19
CA GLN A 239 10.28 -8.48 1.18
C GLN A 239 8.79 -8.60 1.48
N SER A 240 8.40 -8.16 2.67
CA SER A 240 7.02 -7.88 3.05
C SER A 240 6.98 -6.53 3.78
N SER A 241 6.03 -5.68 3.39
CA SER A 241 5.81 -4.36 4.01
C SER A 241 4.32 -4.12 4.22
N LYS A 242 3.94 -3.57 5.38
CA LYS A 242 2.61 -3.01 5.65
C LYS A 242 2.70 -1.48 5.77
N ALA A 243 1.61 -0.77 5.45
CA ALA A 243 1.54 0.70 5.47
C ALA A 243 2.67 1.37 4.66
N LEU A 244 3.14 2.55 5.08
CA LEU A 244 4.29 3.26 4.49
C LEU A 244 5.65 2.61 4.82
N GLY A 245 5.71 1.34 5.23
CA GLY A 245 6.95 0.65 5.63
C GLY A 245 8.06 0.68 4.56
N ALA A 246 7.68 0.73 3.27
CA ALA A 246 8.60 0.88 2.15
C ALA A 246 9.31 2.25 2.11
N GLU A 247 8.70 3.30 2.68
CA GLU A 247 9.21 4.68 2.74
C GLU A 247 10.09 4.95 3.96
N ILE A 248 10.25 3.98 4.88
CA ILE A 248 11.14 4.10 6.04
C ILE A 248 12.55 4.41 5.56
N THR A 249 13.12 5.51 6.05
CA THR A 249 14.42 6.02 5.62
C THR A 249 15.40 5.96 6.79
N LEU A 250 16.35 5.02 6.73
CA LEU A 250 17.36 4.83 7.79
C LEU A 250 18.77 5.27 7.37
N PHE A 251 19.06 5.31 6.07
CA PHE A 251 20.44 5.47 5.60
C PHE A 251 20.60 6.69 4.72
N ARG A 252 21.68 7.44 4.92
CA ARG A 252 22.16 8.47 3.99
C ARG A 252 22.81 7.80 2.79
N ASN A 253 22.56 8.34 1.61
CA ASN A 253 23.15 7.86 0.38
C ASN A 253 24.55 8.43 0.18
N ARG A 254 25.58 7.61 0.41
CA ARG A 254 26.99 8.01 0.21
C ARG A 254 27.37 8.32 -1.23
N ALA A 255 26.60 7.83 -2.20
CA ALA A 255 26.82 8.12 -3.62
C ALA A 255 26.24 9.47 -4.04
N HIS A 256 25.40 10.10 -3.21
CA HIS A 256 24.80 11.38 -3.52
C HIS A 256 25.88 12.47 -3.55
N ARG A 257 26.15 13.01 -4.73
CA ARG A 257 26.99 14.18 -4.91
C ARG A 257 26.11 15.40 -4.89
N ASP A 258 26.31 16.24 -3.88
CA ASP A 258 25.69 17.56 -3.86
C ASP A 258 26.25 18.36 -5.04
N THR A 259 25.50 18.49 -6.12
CA THR A 259 25.90 19.25 -7.32
C THR A 259 25.90 20.76 -7.07
N SER A 260 25.81 21.20 -5.82
CA SER A 260 25.80 22.61 -5.40
C SER A 260 27.17 23.11 -4.91
N LEU A 261 28.29 22.76 -5.55
CA LEU A 261 29.51 23.58 -5.48
C LEU A 261 30.25 23.71 -6.83
N PRO A 262 30.81 24.90 -7.14
CA PRO A 262 31.12 25.33 -8.50
C PRO A 262 32.59 25.12 -8.88
N GLN A 263 32.83 24.91 -10.17
CA GLN A 263 34.16 24.95 -10.78
C GLN A 263 34.69 26.41 -10.75
N ALA A 264 35.71 26.68 -9.91
CA ALA A 264 36.53 27.91 -9.90
C ALA A 264 37.40 28.00 -11.18
N ASP A 265 37.81 29.12 -11.79
CA ASP A 265 37.96 30.55 -11.51
C ASP A 265 37.60 31.33 -12.82
N ILE A 266 37.18 32.61 -12.85
CA ILE A 266 38.02 33.83 -12.86
C ILE A 266 37.14 35.08 -12.54
N VAL A 267 37.33 35.65 -11.33
CA VAL A 267 37.47 37.08 -10.88
C VAL A 267 36.57 38.21 -11.47
N PRO A 268 36.08 39.27 -10.72
CA PRO A 268 36.35 39.72 -9.34
C PRO A 268 35.11 40.00 -8.42
N ALA A 269 35.43 40.24 -7.14
CA ALA A 269 34.62 40.62 -5.98
C ALA A 269 33.93 42.02 -6.05
N PRO A 270 33.35 42.55 -4.94
CA PRO A 270 32.22 42.07 -4.13
C PRO A 270 31.14 43.17 -3.95
N ARG A 271 29.83 42.83 -3.85
CA ARG A 271 28.83 43.74 -3.23
C ARG A 271 27.81 43.00 -2.35
N ARG A 272 27.54 43.64 -1.20
CA ARG A 272 26.68 43.31 -0.05
C ARG A 272 25.32 42.64 -0.36
N PRO A 273 24.72 41.96 0.63
CA PRO A 273 23.53 41.14 0.45
C PRO A 273 22.31 42.00 0.09
N ALA A 274 21.71 41.74 -1.07
CA ALA A 274 20.34 42.12 -1.34
C ALA A 274 19.43 41.02 -0.78
N THR A 275 18.52 41.45 0.09
CA THR A 275 17.33 40.74 0.59
C THR A 275 16.86 39.62 -0.33
N ALA A 276 16.76 38.41 0.23
CA ALA A 276 16.17 37.26 -0.42
C ALA A 276 14.82 37.65 -1.07
N PRO A 277 14.54 37.22 -2.32
CA PRO A 277 13.22 37.40 -2.89
C PRO A 277 12.23 36.63 -2.02
N ARG A 278 11.18 37.33 -1.59
CA ARG A 278 9.99 36.77 -0.97
C ARG A 278 9.62 35.48 -1.71
N ALA A 279 9.46 34.37 -0.98
CA ALA A 279 8.88 33.15 -1.52
C ALA A 279 7.67 33.55 -2.38
N ALA A 280 7.63 33.10 -3.64
CA ALA A 280 6.47 33.34 -4.47
C ALA A 280 5.26 32.82 -3.69
N PRO A 281 4.21 33.64 -3.47
CA PRO A 281 3.02 33.20 -2.75
C PRO A 281 2.47 31.94 -3.42
N ASP A 282 1.86 31.05 -2.62
CA ASP A 282 1.07 29.95 -3.16
C ASP A 282 0.17 30.53 -4.27
N PRO A 283 0.29 30.10 -5.54
CA PRO A 283 -0.51 30.65 -6.62
C PRO A 283 -2.02 30.43 -6.41
N TYR A 284 -2.41 29.70 -5.36
CA TYR A 284 -3.78 29.46 -4.92
C TYR A 284 -4.05 30.00 -3.50
N GLU A 285 -3.20 30.88 -2.96
CA GLU A 285 -3.41 31.53 -1.66
C GLU A 285 -4.79 32.21 -1.62
N GLY A 286 -5.70 31.70 -0.78
CA GLY A 286 -7.10 32.16 -0.68
C GLY A 286 -8.10 31.45 -1.59
N TRP A 287 -7.67 30.72 -2.62
CA TRP A 287 -8.52 29.93 -3.52
C TRP A 287 -8.45 28.44 -3.18
N ARG A 288 -9.23 28.04 -2.18
CA ARG A 288 -9.41 26.63 -1.81
C ARG A 288 -10.87 26.26 -1.98
N VAL A 289 -11.14 25.16 -2.69
CA VAL A 289 -12.42 24.48 -2.56
C VAL A 289 -12.56 24.06 -1.10
N LYS A 290 -13.73 24.31 -0.50
CA LYS A 290 -13.95 24.06 0.93
C LYS A 290 -13.55 22.61 1.20
N ASP A 291 -12.63 22.43 2.13
CA ASP A 291 -12.24 21.09 2.58
C ASP A 291 -13.49 20.44 3.21
N PRO A 292 -14.09 19.41 2.59
CA PRO A 292 -15.21 18.69 3.22
C PRO A 292 -14.75 17.88 4.46
N THR A 293 -13.46 17.96 4.81
CA THR A 293 -12.78 17.17 5.85
C THR A 293 -11.98 18.00 6.87
N GLU A 294 -12.36 19.26 7.10
CA GLU A 294 -11.83 20.03 8.23
C GLU A 294 -11.91 19.20 9.53
N GLY A 295 -10.74 18.85 10.09
CA GLY A 295 -10.62 18.02 11.31
C GLY A 295 -10.13 16.58 11.13
N TRP A 296 -9.75 16.13 9.93
CA TRP A 296 -9.26 14.75 9.68
C TRP A 296 -7.73 14.62 9.58
N ALA A 297 -7.22 13.38 9.72
CA ALA A 297 -5.79 13.04 9.86
C ALA A 297 -5.06 12.71 8.55
N TRP A 298 -5.75 12.23 7.51
CA TRP A 298 -5.20 11.92 6.17
C TRP A 298 -4.67 13.12 5.36
N ARG A 299 -4.38 14.27 5.99
CA ARG A 299 -4.21 15.54 5.26
C ARG A 299 -2.99 15.57 4.34
N GLU A 300 -1.99 14.73 4.59
CA GLU A 300 -0.78 14.64 3.76
C GLU A 300 -0.96 13.68 2.58
N ASP A 301 -1.61 12.53 2.79
CA ASP A 301 -1.73 11.46 1.79
C ASP A 301 -3.04 11.46 0.99
N ALA A 302 -3.99 12.34 1.33
CA ALA A 302 -5.22 12.51 0.55
C ALA A 302 -4.89 12.95 -0.89
N PHE A 303 -5.61 12.41 -1.87
CA PHE A 303 -5.43 12.73 -3.27
C PHE A 303 -5.66 14.22 -3.53
N ARG A 304 -4.74 14.81 -4.30
CA ARG A 304 -4.75 16.22 -4.67
C ARG A 304 -4.62 16.35 -6.18
N TRP A 305 -5.39 17.27 -6.73
CA TRP A 305 -5.26 17.72 -8.11
C TRP A 305 -5.26 19.24 -8.13
N GLY A 306 -4.08 19.84 -8.26
CA GLY A 306 -3.89 21.27 -8.07
C GLY A 306 -4.41 21.77 -6.70
N PRO A 307 -5.32 22.76 -6.66
CA PRO A 307 -5.91 23.26 -5.42
C PRO A 307 -7.04 22.38 -4.87
N PHE A 308 -7.51 21.38 -5.63
CA PHE A 308 -8.58 20.49 -5.19
C PHE A 308 -8.07 19.35 -4.31
N ARG A 309 -8.86 18.98 -3.30
CA ARG A 309 -8.61 17.86 -2.38
C ARG A 309 -9.83 16.96 -2.33
N THR A 310 -9.61 15.64 -2.42
CA THR A 310 -10.65 14.64 -2.17
C THR A 310 -10.24 13.75 -0.99
N PRO A 311 -11.18 13.32 -0.13
CA PRO A 311 -10.87 12.47 1.01
C PRO A 311 -10.75 10.99 0.62
N LEU A 312 -9.80 10.73 -0.26
CA LEU A 312 -9.47 9.42 -0.79
C LEU A 312 -7.96 9.27 -0.92
N VAL A 313 -7.48 8.07 -0.65
CA VAL A 313 -6.09 7.67 -0.83
C VAL A 313 -6.01 6.73 -2.03
N ILE A 314 -5.05 6.97 -2.91
CA ILE A 314 -4.67 5.99 -3.93
C ILE A 314 -3.68 5.04 -3.27
N VAL A 315 -4.10 3.80 -3.11
CA VAL A 315 -3.37 2.73 -2.43
C VAL A 315 -2.36 2.06 -3.37
N GLU A 316 -2.70 1.95 -4.65
CA GLU A 316 -1.80 1.46 -5.70
C GLU A 316 -2.18 2.08 -7.04
N GLY A 317 -1.20 2.24 -7.93
CA GLY A 317 -1.37 2.80 -9.27
C GLY A 317 -1.13 4.31 -9.31
N ASP A 318 -0.61 4.76 -10.45
CA ASP A 318 -0.30 6.17 -10.71
C ASP A 318 -0.89 6.65 -12.05
N GLY A 319 -1.63 5.79 -12.74
CA GLY A 319 -2.20 6.04 -14.07
C GLY A 319 -1.21 5.84 -15.22
N THR A 320 0.09 5.70 -14.94
CA THR A 320 1.13 5.51 -15.97
C THR A 320 1.17 4.05 -16.44
N ASN A 321 1.12 3.11 -15.49
CA ASN A 321 1.22 1.68 -15.77
C ASN A 321 -0.12 0.98 -15.56
N VAL A 322 -0.49 0.11 -16.50
CA VAL A 322 -1.70 -0.71 -16.40
C VAL A 322 -1.49 -1.85 -15.41
N ILE A 323 -2.44 -2.04 -14.51
CA ILE A 323 -2.48 -3.17 -13.57
C ILE A 323 -3.25 -4.30 -14.24
N THR A 324 -2.54 -5.21 -14.89
CA THR A 324 -3.17 -6.24 -15.72
C THR A 324 -4.04 -7.23 -14.92
N GLU A 325 -5.00 -7.88 -15.59
CA GLU A 325 -5.95 -8.82 -14.99
C GLU A 325 -5.25 -9.97 -14.23
N ASP A 326 -4.13 -10.50 -14.76
CA ASP A 326 -3.31 -11.54 -14.12
C ASP A 326 -2.53 -11.06 -12.89
N SER A 327 -2.42 -9.74 -12.72
CA SER A 327 -1.75 -9.11 -11.59
C SER A 327 -2.69 -8.87 -10.41
N VAL A 328 -3.98 -9.14 -10.54
CA VAL A 328 -4.95 -9.08 -9.44
C VAL A 328 -5.28 -10.50 -8.99
N ARG A 329 -4.93 -10.85 -7.76
CA ARG A 329 -5.15 -12.18 -7.18
C ARG A 329 -6.11 -12.07 -6.02
N ILE A 330 -7.25 -12.74 -6.14
CA ILE A 330 -8.30 -12.73 -5.13
C ILE A 330 -8.41 -14.12 -4.50
N ILE A 331 -8.45 -14.16 -3.17
CA ILE A 331 -8.75 -15.36 -2.40
C ILE A 331 -10.01 -15.05 -1.59
N VAL A 332 -10.96 -15.98 -1.60
CA VAL A 332 -12.18 -15.90 -0.81
C VAL A 332 -12.07 -16.84 0.38
N ASP A 333 -12.11 -16.29 1.58
CA ASP A 333 -12.40 -17.02 2.80
C ASP A 333 -13.92 -17.19 2.92
N HIS A 334 -14.36 -18.43 3.12
CA HIS A 334 -15.78 -18.75 3.19
C HIS A 334 -16.38 -18.52 4.58
N GLN A 335 -15.61 -18.03 5.55
CA GLN A 335 -16.14 -17.58 6.83
C GLN A 335 -16.87 -16.23 6.69
N GLU A 336 -17.95 -16.10 7.43
CA GLU A 336 -18.67 -14.83 7.57
C GLU A 336 -17.93 -13.88 8.50
N VAL A 337 -17.98 -12.59 8.19
CA VAL A 337 -17.43 -11.55 9.05
C VAL A 337 -18.07 -11.58 10.44
N VAL A 338 -17.23 -11.54 11.47
CA VAL A 338 -17.69 -11.50 12.86
C VAL A 338 -17.90 -10.05 13.28
N LEU A 339 -19.15 -9.70 13.61
CA LEU A 339 -19.52 -8.37 14.07
C LEU A 339 -19.35 -8.24 15.59
N PRO A 340 -18.82 -7.12 16.11
CA PRO A 340 -18.99 -6.72 17.51
C PRO A 340 -20.47 -6.66 17.89
N GLU A 341 -20.81 -6.86 19.17
CA GLU A 341 -22.22 -6.91 19.61
C GLU A 341 -22.96 -5.61 19.27
N GLU A 342 -22.34 -4.45 19.45
CA GLU A 342 -22.97 -3.16 19.19
C GLU A 342 -23.36 -3.00 17.70
N ILE A 343 -22.48 -3.44 16.79
CA ILE A 343 -22.75 -3.39 15.34
C ILE A 343 -23.77 -4.46 14.95
N ARG A 344 -23.76 -5.62 15.60
CA ARG A 344 -24.74 -6.69 15.40
C ARG A 344 -26.14 -6.24 15.81
N GLU A 345 -26.27 -5.47 16.89
CA GLU A 345 -27.54 -4.87 17.29
C GLU A 345 -28.06 -3.88 16.25
N TRP A 346 -27.19 -3.04 15.67
CA TRP A 346 -27.57 -2.11 14.60
C TRP A 346 -27.97 -2.85 13.32
N LYS A 347 -27.29 -3.96 12.98
CA LYS A 347 -27.71 -4.82 11.87
C LYS A 347 -29.11 -5.39 12.10
N ARG A 348 -29.40 -5.89 13.30
CA ARG A 348 -30.76 -6.38 13.66
C ARG A 348 -31.81 -5.26 13.63
N GLU A 349 -31.43 -4.02 13.97
CA GLU A 349 -32.30 -2.84 13.83
C GLU A 349 -32.65 -2.59 12.36
N ILE A 350 -31.65 -2.58 11.48
CA ILE A 350 -31.83 -2.43 10.03
C ILE A 350 -32.73 -3.55 9.48
N GLU A 351 -32.47 -4.81 9.85
CA GLU A 351 -33.30 -5.95 9.44
C GLU A 351 -34.78 -5.76 9.77
N ARG A 352 -35.08 -5.34 11.01
CA ARG A 352 -36.46 -5.05 11.42
C ARG A 352 -37.06 -3.89 10.64
N GLU A 353 -36.30 -2.81 10.46
CA GLU A 353 -36.77 -1.64 9.73
C GLU A 353 -37.10 -1.97 8.26
N GLN A 354 -36.23 -2.73 7.59
CA GLN A 354 -36.45 -3.13 6.19
C GLN A 354 -37.62 -4.11 6.05
N GLU A 355 -37.79 -5.03 7.01
CA GLU A 355 -38.96 -5.92 7.06
C GLU A 355 -40.27 -5.14 7.26
N ASP A 356 -40.28 -4.15 8.14
CA ASP A 356 -41.45 -3.30 8.38
C ASP A 356 -41.79 -2.46 7.15
N ARG A 357 -40.79 -1.87 6.48
CA ARG A 357 -40.97 -1.17 5.19
C ARG A 357 -41.57 -2.11 4.14
N ARG A 358 -41.03 -3.33 4.02
CA ARG A 358 -41.56 -4.35 3.11
C ARG A 358 -43.02 -4.68 3.40
N ARG A 359 -43.41 -4.84 4.67
CA ARG A 359 -44.80 -5.12 5.09
C ARG A 359 -45.75 -3.96 4.79
N ARG A 360 -45.28 -2.72 4.87
CA ARG A 360 -46.05 -1.51 4.52
C ARG A 360 -46.14 -1.27 3.01
N GLY A 361 -45.37 -2.00 2.20
CA GLY A 361 -45.27 -1.78 0.76
C GLY A 361 -44.40 -0.56 0.38
N ASP A 362 -43.56 -0.09 1.30
CA ASP A 362 -42.61 0.99 1.04
C ASP A 362 -41.38 0.47 0.25
N ASN A 363 -40.65 1.38 -0.38
CA ASN A 363 -39.32 1.08 -0.92
C ASN A 363 -38.40 0.61 0.22
N HIS A 364 -37.82 -0.57 0.02
CA HIS A 364 -36.92 -1.23 0.96
C HIS A 364 -35.74 -1.84 0.19
N PHE A 365 -34.65 -2.08 0.91
CA PHE A 365 -33.47 -2.73 0.36
C PHE A 365 -33.47 -4.22 0.68
N TRP A 366 -33.13 -5.03 -0.31
CA TRP A 366 -32.88 -6.46 -0.13
C TRP A 366 -31.50 -6.69 0.52
N ASN A 367 -31.40 -7.65 1.44
CA ASN A 367 -30.11 -8.05 2.01
C ASN A 367 -29.36 -8.96 1.03
N GLY A 368 -28.68 -8.36 0.05
CA GLY A 368 -27.86 -9.08 -0.92
C GLY A 368 -26.54 -9.56 -0.33
N SER A 369 -26.02 -10.66 -0.87
CA SER A 369 -24.71 -11.17 -0.46
C SER A 369 -23.58 -10.28 -0.96
N GLN A 370 -22.60 -9.99 -0.09
CA GLN A 370 -21.45 -9.15 -0.41
C GLN A 370 -20.14 -9.77 0.05
N TYR A 371 -19.04 -9.12 -0.31
CA TYR A 371 -17.72 -9.41 0.23
C TYR A 371 -17.25 -8.29 1.14
N ALA A 372 -16.52 -8.67 2.17
CA ALA A 372 -15.71 -7.78 2.97
C ALA A 372 -14.24 -7.95 2.59
N ILE A 373 -13.46 -6.87 2.54
CA ILE A 373 -12.02 -6.97 2.37
C ILE A 373 -11.39 -7.22 3.73
N GLU A 374 -10.83 -8.41 3.92
CA GLU A 374 -10.08 -8.77 5.13
C GLU A 374 -8.64 -8.25 5.06
N GLN A 375 -8.02 -8.38 3.88
CA GLN A 375 -6.63 -8.01 3.71
C GLN A 375 -6.38 -7.52 2.28
N VAL A 376 -5.59 -6.45 2.18
CA VAL A 376 -4.99 -5.98 0.94
C VAL A 376 -3.47 -6.11 1.09
N THR A 377 -2.81 -6.67 0.09
CA THR A 377 -1.35 -6.75 0.05
C THR A 377 -0.88 -6.43 -1.36
N ILE A 378 0.07 -5.52 -1.45
CA ILE A 378 0.67 -5.11 -2.71
C ILE A 378 2.08 -5.67 -2.74
N SER A 379 2.39 -6.36 -3.83
CA SER A 379 3.75 -6.77 -4.17
C SER A 379 4.05 -6.33 -5.61
N ARG A 380 5.24 -6.59 -6.13
CA ARG A 380 5.61 -6.25 -7.51
C ARG A 380 6.16 -7.48 -8.24
N LYS A 381 5.94 -7.57 -9.56
CA LYS A 381 6.61 -8.55 -10.42
C LYS A 381 8.12 -8.25 -10.44
N ALA A 382 8.95 -9.27 -10.31
CA ALA A 382 10.39 -9.11 -10.13
C ALA A 382 11.12 -8.55 -11.37
N ASP A 383 10.53 -8.73 -12.55
CA ASP A 383 11.11 -8.37 -13.85
C ASP A 383 10.65 -7.01 -14.39
N THR A 384 9.40 -6.65 -14.11
CA THR A 384 8.71 -5.50 -14.71
C THR A 384 8.34 -4.42 -13.69
N GLU A 385 8.53 -4.69 -12.39
CA GLU A 385 8.06 -3.85 -11.28
C GLU A 385 6.54 -3.57 -11.30
N ALA A 386 5.79 -4.26 -12.16
CA ALA A 386 4.35 -4.11 -12.25
C ALA A 386 3.69 -4.57 -10.93
N PRO A 387 2.70 -3.84 -10.40
CA PRO A 387 2.03 -4.22 -9.16
C PRO A 387 1.32 -5.55 -9.29
N ILE A 388 1.44 -6.39 -8.27
CA ILE A 388 0.59 -7.55 -8.03
C ILE A 388 -0.24 -7.26 -6.78
N ILE A 389 -1.54 -7.10 -6.97
CA ILE A 389 -2.50 -6.82 -5.91
C ILE A 389 -3.09 -8.15 -5.44
N PHE A 390 -2.95 -8.42 -4.15
CA PHE A 390 -3.58 -9.54 -3.47
C PHE A 390 -4.72 -9.02 -2.59
N LEU A 391 -5.92 -9.56 -2.81
CA LEU A 391 -7.09 -9.29 -1.98
C LEU A 391 -7.53 -10.59 -1.31
N ARG A 392 -7.69 -10.56 0.01
CA ARG A 392 -8.40 -11.59 0.75
C ARG A 392 -9.78 -11.06 1.11
N LEU A 393 -10.81 -11.79 0.68
CA LEU A 393 -12.20 -11.43 0.88
C LEU A 393 -12.86 -12.38 1.87
N GLN A 394 -13.68 -11.87 2.76
CA GLN A 394 -14.58 -12.64 3.63
C GLN A 394 -16.04 -12.47 3.20
N GLN A 395 -16.90 -13.37 3.66
CA GLN A 395 -18.33 -13.30 3.39
C GLN A 395 -19.01 -12.22 4.24
N ALA A 396 -19.78 -11.35 3.60
CA ALA A 396 -20.58 -10.32 4.25
C ALA A 396 -21.94 -10.16 3.56
N ASP A 397 -22.72 -9.18 3.98
CA ASP A 397 -24.00 -8.84 3.35
C ASP A 397 -24.28 -7.34 3.38
N TYR A 398 -25.25 -6.92 2.59
CA TYR A 398 -25.58 -5.52 2.42
C TYR A 398 -26.01 -4.84 3.72
N TYR A 399 -26.70 -5.55 4.63
CA TYR A 399 -27.08 -4.99 5.92
C TYR A 399 -25.90 -4.80 6.86
N THR A 400 -24.89 -5.65 6.75
CA THR A 400 -23.60 -5.45 7.43
C THR A 400 -22.93 -4.17 6.95
N PHE A 401 -22.90 -3.94 5.63
CA PHE A 401 -22.45 -2.66 5.06
C PHE A 401 -23.25 -1.48 5.61
N LEU A 402 -24.59 -1.53 5.60
CA LEU A 402 -25.41 -0.44 6.15
C LEU A 402 -25.14 -0.19 7.63
N ALA A 403 -24.93 -1.23 8.43
CA ALA A 403 -24.61 -1.10 9.85
C ALA A 403 -23.25 -0.41 10.06
N THR A 404 -22.24 -0.79 9.28
CA THR A 404 -20.86 -0.29 9.44
C THR A 404 -20.66 1.10 8.83
N GLN A 405 -21.52 1.50 7.90
CA GLN A 405 -21.53 2.85 7.35
C GLN A 405 -22.13 3.92 8.28
N GLN A 406 -22.67 3.53 9.45
CA GLN A 406 -23.07 4.45 10.52
C GLN A 406 -21.87 4.96 11.32
N LEU A 407 -20.83 5.42 10.61
CA LEU A 407 -19.48 5.69 11.13
C LEU A 407 -19.42 6.70 12.27
N ASP A 408 -20.38 7.63 12.31
CA ASP A 408 -20.45 8.73 13.27
C ASP A 408 -21.57 8.52 14.31
N ARG A 409 -22.27 7.38 14.28
CA ARG A 409 -23.24 7.01 15.33
C ARG A 409 -22.46 6.65 16.60
N PRO A 410 -22.76 7.28 17.74
CA PRO A 410 -22.06 7.00 18.98
C PRO A 410 -22.48 5.65 19.56
N PHE A 411 -21.51 4.93 20.11
CA PHE A 411 -21.70 3.82 21.04
C PHE A 411 -22.06 4.35 22.44
N ALA A 412 -22.42 3.44 23.34
CA ALA A 412 -22.82 3.78 24.71
C ALA A 412 -21.72 4.52 25.51
N ASP A 413 -20.45 4.30 25.19
CA ASP A 413 -19.31 4.97 25.83
C ASP A 413 -18.92 6.30 25.14
N GLY A 414 -19.67 6.74 24.14
CA GLY A 414 -19.46 7.99 23.41
C GLY A 414 -18.45 7.91 22.25
N SER A 415 -17.73 6.79 22.09
CA SER A 415 -16.89 6.57 20.90
C SER A 415 -17.75 6.19 19.68
N THR A 416 -17.18 6.23 18.47
CA THR A 416 -17.91 5.90 17.22
C THR A 416 -17.20 4.78 16.46
N PRO A 417 -17.85 4.09 15.50
CA PRO A 417 -17.16 3.13 14.65
C PRO A 417 -15.94 3.73 13.95
N ARG A 418 -16.04 5.00 13.53
CA ARG A 418 -14.92 5.75 12.96
C ARG A 418 -13.75 5.83 13.94
N SER A 419 -13.97 6.26 15.18
CA SER A 419 -12.88 6.45 16.14
C SER A 419 -12.30 5.15 16.68
N ARG A 420 -13.07 4.06 16.69
CA ARG A 420 -12.63 2.76 17.23
C ARG A 420 -11.93 1.89 16.19
N TYR A 421 -12.38 1.91 14.94
CA TYR A 421 -12.02 0.88 13.96
C TYR A 421 -11.35 1.41 12.69
N LEU A 422 -11.38 2.72 12.45
CA LEU A 422 -10.68 3.32 11.32
C LEU A 422 -9.45 4.07 11.83
N ASP A 423 -8.27 3.61 11.44
CA ASP A 423 -7.04 4.39 11.61
C ASP A 423 -7.05 5.53 10.58
N GLY A 424 -6.74 6.75 11.03
CA GLY A 424 -6.65 7.93 10.18
C GLY A 424 -5.35 8.02 9.38
N ASN A 425 -4.40 7.12 9.59
CA ASN A 425 -3.08 7.10 8.97
C ASN A 425 -2.72 5.76 8.29
N ASP A 426 -3.47 4.68 8.55
CA ASP A 426 -3.23 3.37 7.93
C ASP A 426 -4.54 2.75 7.36
N PRO A 427 -4.73 2.74 6.02
CA PRO A 427 -5.98 2.29 5.44
C PRO A 427 -6.06 0.77 5.38
N PHE A 428 -4.95 0.08 5.66
CA PHE A 428 -4.86 -1.38 5.65
C PHE A 428 -5.17 -2.00 7.02
N SER A 429 -5.06 -1.23 8.10
CA SER A 429 -5.32 -1.68 9.46
C SER A 429 -6.78 -1.48 9.86
N VAL A 430 -7.70 -2.06 9.09
CA VAL A 430 -9.14 -1.95 9.31
C VAL A 430 -9.76 -3.36 9.42
N PRO A 431 -10.56 -3.66 10.47
CA PRO A 431 -11.22 -4.96 10.59
C PRO A 431 -12.12 -5.26 9.39
N ALA A 432 -12.15 -6.52 8.94
CA ALA A 432 -12.89 -6.93 7.73
C ALA A 432 -14.34 -6.44 7.72
N PHE A 433 -15.05 -6.52 8.86
CA PHE A 433 -16.45 -6.08 8.96
C PHE A 433 -16.67 -4.59 8.68
N MET A 434 -15.64 -3.74 8.75
CA MET A 434 -15.70 -2.33 8.39
C MET A 434 -15.42 -2.08 6.90
N SER A 435 -14.93 -3.09 6.17
CA SER A 435 -14.51 -3.03 4.75
C SER A 435 -15.49 -3.77 3.83
N CYS A 436 -16.80 -3.63 4.06
CA CYS A 436 -17.86 -4.31 3.32
C CYS A 436 -18.26 -3.63 1.99
N SER A 437 -17.33 -2.93 1.35
CA SER A 437 -17.57 -2.35 0.03
C SER A 437 -16.32 -2.37 -0.83
N LEU A 438 -16.47 -2.94 -2.02
CA LEU A 438 -15.50 -2.92 -3.09
C LEU A 438 -16.25 -2.65 -4.40
N GLY A 439 -15.97 -1.53 -5.04
CA GLY A 439 -16.59 -1.15 -6.31
C GLY A 439 -15.56 -0.86 -7.39
N THR A 440 -15.97 -0.99 -8.64
CA THR A 440 -15.22 -0.54 -9.81
C THR A 440 -15.78 0.80 -10.28
N ASN A 441 -14.89 1.72 -10.65
CA ASN A 441 -15.23 3.04 -11.16
C ASN A 441 -14.53 3.18 -12.50
N ILE A 442 -15.29 3.41 -13.56
CA ILE A 442 -14.78 3.38 -14.93
C ILE A 442 -14.91 4.75 -15.58
N ALA A 443 -13.80 5.30 -16.08
CA ALA A 443 -13.78 6.43 -17.00
C ALA A 443 -13.86 5.90 -18.44
N VAL A 444 -14.79 6.39 -19.25
CA VAL A 444 -14.96 5.98 -20.64
C VAL A 444 -14.52 7.10 -21.56
N ILE A 445 -13.62 6.78 -22.47
CA ILE A 445 -13.12 7.65 -23.54
C ILE A 445 -13.64 7.10 -24.87
N THR A 446 -14.41 7.90 -25.60
CA THR A 446 -14.99 7.54 -26.90
C THR A 446 -13.92 7.53 -28.01
N ALA A 447 -14.26 6.96 -29.17
CA ALA A 447 -13.32 6.85 -30.29
C ALA A 447 -12.87 8.23 -30.83
N ASP A 448 -13.74 9.23 -30.74
CA ASP A 448 -13.49 10.63 -31.07
C ASP A 448 -12.93 11.46 -29.89
N LYS A 449 -12.34 10.79 -28.89
CA LYS A 449 -11.64 11.39 -27.76
C LYS A 449 -12.54 12.32 -26.92
N GLN A 450 -13.76 11.89 -26.62
CA GLN A 450 -14.60 12.52 -25.62
C GLN A 450 -14.66 11.66 -24.35
N LEU A 451 -14.62 12.31 -23.19
CA LEU A 451 -14.69 11.69 -21.88
C LEU A 451 -16.11 11.80 -21.33
N ILE A 452 -16.68 10.68 -20.89
CA ILE A 452 -18.07 10.60 -20.43
C ILE A 452 -18.15 10.82 -18.92
N PHE A 453 -18.99 11.75 -18.48
CA PHE A 453 -19.30 12.00 -17.07
C PHE A 453 -20.74 11.67 -16.78
N SER A 454 -21.00 10.87 -15.76
CA SER A 454 -22.37 10.51 -15.37
C SER A 454 -22.79 11.33 -14.15
N ARG A 455 -24.02 11.84 -14.15
CA ARG A 455 -24.60 12.54 -13.02
C ARG A 455 -25.77 11.73 -12.48
N ARG A 456 -25.70 11.35 -11.20
CA ARG A 456 -26.73 10.52 -10.55
C ARG A 456 -28.06 11.27 -10.49
N SER A 457 -29.16 10.54 -10.67
CA SER A 457 -30.52 11.05 -10.41
C SER A 457 -30.62 11.64 -9.01
N ARG A 458 -31.55 12.57 -8.80
CA ARG A 458 -31.89 13.06 -7.45
C ARG A 458 -32.66 12.03 -6.61
N ALA A 459 -33.06 10.90 -7.20
CA ALA A 459 -33.91 9.88 -6.59
C ALA A 459 -33.17 8.67 -5.97
N VAL A 460 -31.83 8.61 -6.02
CA VAL A 460 -31.05 7.48 -5.51
C VAL A 460 -30.65 7.64 -4.03
N GLY A 461 -30.47 6.52 -3.33
CA GLY A 461 -30.22 6.47 -1.88
C GLY A 461 -28.85 6.99 -1.40
N SER A 462 -27.87 7.14 -2.29
CA SER A 462 -26.53 7.68 -1.96
C SER A 462 -26.13 8.80 -2.94
N HIS A 463 -25.72 9.96 -2.37
CA HIS A 463 -25.26 11.17 -3.07
C HIS A 463 -26.14 11.62 -4.27
N PRO A 464 -27.42 11.97 -4.05
CA PRO A 464 -28.32 12.39 -5.12
C PRO A 464 -27.82 13.67 -5.82
N GLY A 465 -27.80 13.67 -7.15
CA GLY A 465 -27.39 14.81 -7.98
C GLY A 465 -25.88 15.04 -8.12
N PHE A 466 -25.05 14.21 -7.47
CA PHE A 466 -23.60 14.23 -7.61
C PHE A 466 -23.18 13.70 -8.99
N TRP A 467 -22.09 14.27 -9.50
CA TRP A 467 -21.33 13.74 -10.61
C TRP A 467 -20.47 12.55 -10.16
N ASN A 468 -20.29 11.59 -11.05
CA ASN A 468 -19.61 10.32 -10.78
C ASN A 468 -18.76 9.89 -11.99
N SER A 469 -18.10 8.74 -11.87
CA SER A 469 -17.49 8.01 -12.98
C SER A 469 -18.48 7.77 -14.13
N SER A 470 -17.98 7.45 -15.31
CA SER A 470 -18.82 7.14 -16.49
C SER A 470 -19.73 5.94 -16.21
N ALA A 471 -19.16 4.90 -15.60
CA ALA A 471 -19.91 3.78 -15.02
C ALA A 471 -19.37 3.43 -13.63
N ASN A 472 -20.21 2.89 -12.76
CA ASN A 472 -19.83 2.43 -11.43
C ASN A 472 -20.53 1.11 -11.11
N GLU A 473 -19.77 0.11 -10.66
CA GLU A 473 -20.34 -1.20 -10.38
C GLU A 473 -19.79 -1.78 -9.08
N ALA A 474 -20.68 -2.28 -8.23
CA ALA A 474 -20.29 -2.89 -6.97
C ALA A 474 -20.01 -4.38 -7.16
N LEU A 475 -18.98 -4.89 -6.49
CA LEU A 475 -18.72 -6.33 -6.43
C LEU A 475 -19.88 -7.01 -5.66
N SER A 476 -20.54 -7.96 -6.31
CA SER A 476 -21.67 -8.71 -5.78
C SER A 476 -21.31 -10.17 -5.67
N ARG A 477 -21.51 -10.80 -4.50
CA ARG A 477 -21.27 -12.23 -4.37
C ARG A 477 -22.29 -13.05 -5.13
N ASP A 478 -23.55 -12.60 -5.19
CA ASP A 478 -24.62 -13.34 -5.86
C ASP A 478 -24.42 -13.41 -7.39
N ILE A 479 -23.71 -12.43 -7.97
CA ILE A 479 -23.50 -12.31 -9.42
C ILE A 479 -22.08 -12.70 -9.83
N ASP A 480 -21.08 -12.23 -9.08
CA ASP A 480 -19.67 -12.33 -9.45
C ASP A 480 -18.97 -13.54 -8.80
N SER A 481 -19.70 -14.35 -8.02
CA SER A 481 -19.19 -15.66 -7.60
C SER A 481 -19.22 -16.62 -8.79
N ALA A 482 -18.05 -16.99 -9.30
CA ALA A 482 -17.92 -18.03 -10.32
C ALA A 482 -17.95 -19.44 -9.66
N GLY A 483 -18.97 -19.71 -8.82
CA GLY A 483 -19.07 -20.94 -8.03
C GLY A 483 -18.00 -21.03 -6.92
N ARG A 484 -17.06 -21.98 -7.02
CA ARG A 484 -15.93 -22.13 -6.08
C ARG A 484 -14.73 -21.24 -6.42
N ASN A 485 -14.78 -20.48 -7.52
CA ASN A 485 -13.69 -19.62 -7.95
C ASN A 485 -13.86 -18.19 -7.41
N ALA A 486 -12.74 -17.52 -7.14
CA ALA A 486 -12.73 -16.14 -6.69
C ALA A 486 -13.30 -15.19 -7.77
N PRO A 487 -13.91 -14.07 -7.36
CA PRO A 487 -14.40 -13.06 -8.31
C PRO A 487 -13.24 -12.42 -9.09
N ASN A 488 -13.58 -11.78 -10.21
CA ASN A 488 -12.63 -11.08 -11.07
C ASN A 488 -13.07 -9.62 -11.27
N LEU A 489 -12.23 -8.67 -10.91
CA LEU A 489 -12.58 -7.24 -10.90
C LEU A 489 -12.75 -6.65 -12.32
N TYR A 490 -12.05 -7.19 -13.32
CA TYR A 490 -12.27 -6.80 -14.71
C TYR A 490 -13.66 -7.23 -15.19
N ASN A 491 -14.13 -8.42 -14.80
CA ASN A 491 -15.49 -8.87 -15.13
C ASN A 491 -16.57 -8.02 -14.46
N VAL A 492 -16.33 -7.55 -13.22
CA VAL A 492 -17.22 -6.59 -12.54
C VAL A 492 -17.28 -5.27 -13.32
N ALA A 493 -16.13 -4.74 -13.75
CA ALA A 493 -16.10 -3.52 -14.56
C ALA A 493 -16.80 -3.69 -15.92
N ARG A 494 -16.59 -4.81 -16.61
CA ARG A 494 -17.30 -5.17 -17.86
C ARG A 494 -18.81 -5.24 -17.64
N ARG A 495 -19.25 -5.81 -16.50
CA ARG A 495 -20.66 -5.85 -16.11
C ARG A 495 -21.24 -4.45 -15.94
N GLY A 496 -20.54 -3.56 -15.24
CA GLY A 496 -20.93 -2.15 -15.09
C GLY A 496 -21.08 -1.41 -16.41
N LEU A 497 -20.11 -1.58 -17.32
CA LEU A 497 -20.16 -0.98 -18.68
C LEU A 497 -21.36 -1.48 -19.49
N ARG A 498 -21.68 -2.77 -19.40
CA ARG A 498 -22.84 -3.36 -20.07
C ARG A 498 -24.16 -2.91 -19.45
N GLU A 499 -24.28 -2.92 -18.13
CA GLU A 499 -25.53 -2.64 -17.43
C GLU A 499 -25.87 -1.14 -17.42
N GLU A 500 -24.89 -0.26 -17.18
CA GLU A 500 -25.13 1.18 -17.09
C GLU A 500 -25.06 1.87 -18.44
N LEU A 501 -24.15 1.46 -19.32
CA LEU A 501 -23.84 2.17 -20.58
C LEU A 501 -24.21 1.37 -21.83
N ALA A 502 -24.67 0.13 -21.67
CA ALA A 502 -24.98 -0.79 -22.78
C ALA A 502 -23.79 -0.99 -23.74
N LEU A 503 -22.56 -1.02 -23.22
CA LEU A 503 -21.34 -1.26 -23.99
C LEU A 503 -20.92 -2.74 -23.87
N GLU A 504 -20.72 -3.40 -25.01
CA GLU A 504 -20.27 -4.79 -25.07
C GLU A 504 -18.74 -4.89 -25.03
N GLU A 505 -18.21 -6.00 -24.52
CA GLU A 505 -16.77 -6.19 -24.27
C GLU A 505 -15.88 -6.00 -25.50
N ASN A 506 -16.38 -6.30 -26.70
CA ASN A 506 -15.65 -6.15 -27.95
C ASN A 506 -15.66 -4.72 -28.52
N GLU A 507 -16.31 -3.77 -27.84
CA GLU A 507 -16.39 -2.36 -28.27
C GLU A 507 -15.30 -1.49 -27.63
N TYR A 508 -14.52 -2.02 -26.68
CA TYR A 508 -13.54 -1.26 -25.93
C TYR A 508 -12.34 -2.06 -25.44
N ARG A 509 -11.25 -1.33 -25.16
CA ARG A 509 -10.13 -1.82 -24.33
C ARG A 509 -10.29 -1.31 -22.91
N LEU A 510 -10.09 -2.18 -21.93
CA LEU A 510 -10.27 -1.90 -20.51
C LEU A 510 -8.96 -2.07 -19.75
N ASP A 511 -8.54 -1.04 -19.03
CA ASP A 511 -7.29 -1.03 -18.25
C ASP A 511 -7.55 -0.58 -16.81
N MET A 512 -7.04 -1.33 -15.84
CA MET A 512 -7.04 -0.92 -14.44
C MET A 512 -5.88 0.05 -14.19
N LEU A 513 -6.19 1.21 -13.62
CA LEU A 513 -5.25 2.29 -13.36
C LEU A 513 -4.85 2.42 -11.89
N GLY A 514 -5.66 1.90 -10.97
CA GLY A 514 -5.33 1.96 -9.55
C GLY A 514 -6.35 1.34 -8.62
N LEU A 515 -5.97 1.23 -7.36
CA LEU A 515 -6.78 0.85 -6.22
C LEU A 515 -6.81 2.02 -5.23
N SER A 516 -7.97 2.28 -4.66
CA SER A 516 -8.20 3.42 -3.79
C SER A 516 -9.13 3.08 -2.63
N VAL A 517 -9.12 3.91 -1.61
CA VAL A 517 -10.04 3.83 -0.47
C VAL A 517 -10.38 5.23 0.01
N ASP A 518 -11.66 5.45 0.34
CA ASP A 518 -12.16 6.72 0.82
C ASP A 518 -12.28 6.80 2.36
N ARG A 519 -12.63 7.99 2.88
CA ARG A 519 -12.88 8.22 4.32
C ARG A 519 -13.99 7.40 4.95
N LYS A 520 -14.82 6.73 4.15
CA LYS A 520 -15.88 5.83 4.61
C LYS A 520 -15.41 4.38 4.61
N ASN A 521 -14.10 4.17 4.38
CA ASN A 521 -13.47 2.88 4.16
C ASN A 521 -14.13 2.10 3.01
N GLN A 522 -14.54 2.83 1.97
CA GLN A 522 -15.09 2.23 0.76
C GLN A 522 -13.98 2.06 -0.26
N TRP A 523 -13.74 0.81 -0.67
CA TRP A 523 -12.68 0.50 -1.60
C TRP A 523 -13.14 0.64 -3.05
N GLY A 524 -12.29 1.24 -3.86
CA GLY A 524 -12.55 1.57 -5.25
C GLY A 524 -11.42 1.12 -6.16
N VAL A 525 -11.76 0.32 -7.16
CA VAL A 525 -10.89 -0.02 -8.29
C VAL A 525 -11.14 0.99 -9.40
N LEU A 526 -10.09 1.57 -9.95
CA LEU A 526 -10.16 2.66 -10.93
C LEU A 526 -9.77 2.11 -12.30
N PHE A 527 -10.67 2.21 -13.28
CA PHE A 527 -10.48 1.70 -14.63
C PHE A 527 -10.66 2.80 -15.68
N VAL A 528 -10.01 2.64 -16.82
CA VAL A 528 -10.33 3.37 -18.05
C VAL A 528 -10.77 2.40 -19.13
N ALA A 529 -11.87 2.71 -19.80
CA ALA A 529 -12.35 2.03 -21.00
C ALA A 529 -12.19 2.96 -22.20
N ARG A 530 -11.56 2.49 -23.27
CA ARG A 530 -11.36 3.23 -24.52
C ARG A 530 -12.14 2.56 -25.63
N LEU A 531 -13.12 3.27 -26.18
CA LEU A 531 -13.96 2.74 -27.24
C LEU A 531 -13.19 2.70 -28.57
N ASP A 532 -13.33 1.60 -29.30
CA ASP A 532 -12.56 1.40 -30.53
C ASP A 532 -13.14 2.17 -31.73
N SER A 533 -14.47 2.30 -31.79
CA SER A 533 -15.16 2.91 -32.94
C SER A 533 -16.35 3.82 -32.59
N LEU A 534 -16.98 3.63 -31.43
CA LEU A 534 -18.18 4.39 -31.05
C LEU A 534 -17.81 5.82 -30.65
N THR A 535 -18.35 6.80 -31.38
CA THR A 535 -18.19 8.23 -31.09
C THR A 535 -19.13 8.70 -29.98
N GLY A 536 -18.88 9.88 -29.42
CA GLY A 536 -19.73 10.45 -28.36
C GLY A 536 -21.16 10.75 -28.81
N GLU A 537 -21.35 11.24 -30.04
CA GLU A 537 -22.68 11.48 -30.60
C GLU A 537 -23.45 10.17 -30.79
N GLU A 538 -22.80 9.13 -31.32
CA GLU A 538 -23.40 7.81 -31.48
C GLU A 538 -23.74 7.16 -30.14
N PHE A 539 -22.88 7.33 -29.14
CA PHE A 539 -23.13 6.88 -27.77
C PHE A 539 -24.40 7.54 -27.20
N LEU A 540 -24.53 8.87 -27.30
CA LEU A 540 -25.74 9.57 -26.85
C LEU A 540 -26.98 9.11 -27.62
N ALA A 541 -26.88 8.92 -28.93
CA ALA A 541 -27.97 8.42 -29.76
C ALA A 541 -28.37 6.97 -29.45
N ARG A 542 -27.43 6.13 -29.01
CA ARG A 542 -27.72 4.76 -28.53
C ARG A 542 -28.47 4.81 -27.21
N ARG A 543 -28.07 5.69 -26.28
CA ARG A 543 -28.74 5.86 -24.98
C ARG A 543 -30.17 6.39 -25.11
N SER A 544 -30.44 7.30 -26.05
CA SER A 544 -31.78 7.83 -26.27
C SER A 544 -32.77 6.82 -26.88
N ARG A 545 -32.29 5.73 -27.49
CA ARG A 545 -33.10 4.66 -28.11
C ARG A 545 -33.40 3.48 -27.19
N GLY A 546 -32.75 3.38 -26.02
CA GLY A 546 -32.99 2.32 -25.04
C GLY A 546 -34.34 2.49 -24.33
N VAL A 547 -35.16 1.44 -24.32
CA VAL A 547 -36.51 1.44 -23.69
C VAL A 547 -36.43 1.76 -22.19
N ALA A 548 -37.38 2.59 -21.73
CA ALA A 548 -37.38 3.38 -20.51
C ALA A 548 -37.46 2.65 -19.14
N ASP A 549 -37.43 1.32 -19.08
CA ASP A 549 -37.91 0.58 -17.90
C ASP A 549 -36.84 0.02 -16.94
N LYS A 550 -35.55 0.34 -17.12
CA LYS A 550 -34.48 -0.16 -16.21
C LYS A 550 -33.42 0.85 -15.75
N PHE A 551 -33.54 2.13 -16.11
CA PHE A 551 -32.49 3.11 -15.82
C PHE A 551 -32.91 4.06 -14.70
N GLU A 552 -32.41 3.82 -13.48
CA GLU A 552 -32.36 4.88 -12.46
C GLU A 552 -31.52 6.04 -13.03
N HIS A 553 -32.22 7.09 -13.50
CA HIS A 553 -31.74 8.07 -14.47
C HIS A 553 -30.42 8.80 -14.11
N ALA A 554 -29.29 8.26 -14.53
CA ALA A 554 -28.06 9.06 -14.67
C ALA A 554 -28.08 9.82 -15.99
N SER A 555 -27.85 11.15 -15.96
CA SER A 555 -27.62 11.92 -17.19
C SER A 555 -26.13 11.86 -17.54
N HIS A 556 -25.81 11.70 -18.82
CA HIS A 556 -24.43 11.67 -19.28
C HIS A 556 -24.05 13.00 -19.94
N HIS A 557 -22.84 13.47 -19.66
CA HIS A 557 -22.23 14.64 -20.26
C HIS A 557 -20.91 14.24 -20.90
N LEU A 558 -20.57 14.83 -22.04
CA LEU A 558 -19.34 14.55 -22.75
C LEU A 558 -18.50 15.82 -22.81
N GLU A 559 -17.22 15.69 -22.49
CA GLU A 559 -16.23 16.74 -22.71
C GLU A 559 -15.09 16.22 -23.56
N PRO A 560 -14.40 17.06 -24.34
CA PRO A 560 -13.14 16.68 -24.96
C PRO A 560 -12.20 16.07 -23.91
N CYS A 561 -11.58 14.94 -24.25
CA CYS A 561 -10.58 14.29 -23.43
C CYS A 561 -9.26 15.06 -23.57
N GLU A 562 -9.25 16.29 -23.07
CA GLU A 562 -8.09 17.17 -23.00
C GLU A 562 -7.98 17.65 -21.56
N THR A 563 -6.77 17.70 -21.01
CA THR A 563 -6.58 18.02 -19.58
C THR A 563 -7.23 19.35 -19.22
N TYR A 564 -7.02 20.36 -20.07
CA TYR A 564 -7.51 21.70 -19.84
C TYR A 564 -9.05 21.74 -19.76
N GLU A 565 -9.74 21.14 -20.73
CA GLU A 565 -11.21 21.09 -20.78
C GLU A 565 -11.79 20.27 -19.62
N VAL A 566 -11.20 19.11 -19.30
CA VAL A 566 -11.65 18.28 -18.18
C VAL A 566 -11.51 19.01 -16.85
N VAL A 567 -10.38 19.67 -16.60
CA VAL A 567 -10.16 20.44 -15.36
C VAL A 567 -11.18 21.59 -15.26
N ARG A 568 -11.39 22.33 -16.35
CA ARG A 568 -12.39 23.40 -16.39
C ARG A 568 -13.81 22.89 -16.13
N PHE A 569 -14.18 21.78 -16.76
CA PHE A 569 -15.47 21.16 -16.56
C PHE A 569 -15.64 20.72 -15.11
N MET A 570 -14.71 19.93 -14.57
CA MET A 570 -14.83 19.33 -13.25
C MET A 570 -14.83 20.37 -12.12
N PHE A 571 -13.95 21.35 -12.22
CA PHE A 571 -13.67 22.28 -11.12
C PHE A 571 -14.32 23.65 -11.29
N ALA A 572 -15.22 23.82 -12.27
CA ALA A 572 -16.11 24.97 -12.33
C ALA A 572 -16.87 25.15 -10.99
N ARG A 573 -17.10 26.42 -10.63
CA ARG A 573 -17.68 26.83 -9.34
C ARG A 573 -18.96 26.08 -8.97
N GLU A 574 -19.81 25.80 -9.94
CA GLU A 574 -21.10 25.12 -9.78
C GLU A 574 -21.01 23.59 -9.67
N ARG A 575 -19.87 22.98 -10.02
CA ARG A 575 -19.66 21.52 -10.02
C ARG A 575 -18.66 21.02 -8.99
N ARG A 576 -17.65 21.82 -8.63
CA ARG A 576 -16.52 21.38 -7.79
C ARG A 576 -16.88 20.73 -6.46
N ASP A 577 -18.03 21.09 -5.86
CA ASP A 577 -18.51 20.54 -4.59
C ASP A 577 -19.43 19.32 -4.73
N TRP A 578 -19.73 18.89 -5.96
CA TRP A 578 -20.75 17.89 -6.29
C TRP A 578 -20.18 16.65 -6.95
N TRP A 579 -18.98 16.21 -6.55
CA TRP A 579 -18.33 15.02 -7.08
C TRP A 579 -18.32 13.88 -6.07
N ALA A 580 -18.55 12.65 -6.55
CA ALA A 580 -18.23 11.45 -5.78
C ALA A 580 -16.74 11.45 -5.43
N PRO A 581 -16.33 11.02 -4.21
CA PRO A 581 -14.94 11.11 -3.76
C PRO A 581 -13.91 10.46 -4.70
N THR A 582 -14.28 9.38 -5.37
CA THR A 582 -13.42 8.61 -6.30
C THR A 582 -13.27 9.27 -7.67
N ALA A 583 -14.25 10.07 -8.11
CA ALA A 583 -14.30 10.56 -9.48
C ALA A 583 -13.11 11.48 -9.85
N PRO A 584 -12.68 12.46 -9.02
CA PRO A 584 -11.50 13.27 -9.32
C PRO A 584 -10.22 12.46 -9.51
N ALA A 585 -9.97 11.47 -8.65
CA ALA A 585 -8.80 10.60 -8.78
C ALA A 585 -8.89 9.74 -10.05
N LEU A 586 -10.06 9.16 -10.33
CA LEU A 586 -10.29 8.38 -11.54
C LEU A 586 -9.97 9.15 -12.83
N PHE A 587 -10.56 10.35 -12.99
CA PHE A 587 -10.38 11.12 -14.21
C PHE A 587 -8.96 11.68 -14.34
N TYR A 588 -8.31 12.03 -13.23
CA TYR A 588 -6.89 12.35 -13.23
C TYR A 588 -6.05 11.17 -13.75
N LEU A 589 -6.22 9.97 -13.19
CA LEU A 589 -5.45 8.80 -13.63
C LEU A 589 -5.74 8.44 -15.09
N ALA A 590 -6.98 8.60 -15.55
CA ALA A 590 -7.34 8.39 -16.96
C ALA A 590 -6.60 9.37 -17.89
N LEU A 591 -6.52 10.65 -17.52
CA LEU A 591 -5.73 11.65 -18.25
C LEU A 591 -4.23 11.34 -18.19
N VAL A 592 -3.70 10.90 -17.05
CA VAL A 592 -2.29 10.49 -16.92
C VAL A 592 -1.99 9.32 -17.85
N SER A 593 -2.92 8.37 -17.98
CA SER A 593 -2.80 7.24 -18.90
C SER A 593 -2.81 7.67 -20.37
N GLU A 594 -3.52 8.74 -20.73
CA GLU A 594 -3.54 9.27 -22.11
C GLU A 594 -2.34 10.18 -22.43
N PHE A 595 -1.93 11.05 -21.51
CA PHE A 595 -1.04 12.18 -21.81
C PHE A 595 0.27 12.18 -21.02
N GLY A 596 0.40 11.27 -20.05
CA GLY A 596 1.51 11.25 -19.11
C GLY A 596 1.40 12.30 -18.01
N ARG A 597 1.92 11.97 -16.83
CA ARG A 597 1.75 12.78 -15.61
C ARG A 597 2.24 14.22 -15.76
N THR A 598 3.42 14.42 -16.36
CA THR A 598 4.01 15.76 -16.51
C THR A 598 3.14 16.70 -17.33
N SER A 599 2.56 16.23 -18.44
CA SER A 599 1.68 17.02 -19.30
C SER A 599 0.39 17.38 -18.57
N VAL A 600 -0.22 16.40 -17.89
CA VAL A 600 -1.45 16.59 -17.11
C VAL A 600 -1.24 17.64 -16.02
N GLU A 601 -0.17 17.55 -15.23
CA GLU A 601 0.10 18.53 -14.17
C GLU A 601 0.32 19.95 -14.71
N LEU A 602 1.02 20.08 -15.85
CA LEU A 602 1.30 21.37 -16.48
C LEU A 602 0.01 22.04 -17.00
N GLU A 603 -0.79 21.31 -17.79
CA GLU A 603 -2.03 21.82 -18.37
C GLU A 603 -3.11 22.08 -17.30
N SER A 604 -3.16 21.23 -16.27
CA SER A 604 -4.07 21.43 -15.13
C SER A 604 -3.80 22.76 -14.44
N ARG A 605 -2.52 23.11 -14.25
CA ARG A 605 -2.14 24.39 -13.65
C ARG A 605 -2.67 25.57 -14.45
N GLU A 606 -2.60 25.52 -15.78
CA GLU A 606 -3.13 26.58 -16.65
C GLU A 606 -4.66 26.68 -16.56
N ALA A 607 -5.36 25.56 -16.56
CA ALA A 607 -6.81 25.52 -16.38
C ALA A 607 -7.26 26.08 -15.03
N PHE A 608 -6.58 25.71 -13.93
CA PHE A 608 -6.86 26.25 -12.61
C PHE A 608 -6.60 27.77 -12.52
N PHE A 609 -5.55 28.28 -13.17
CA PHE A 609 -5.35 29.73 -13.27
C PHE A 609 -6.46 30.42 -14.05
N SER A 610 -6.99 29.80 -15.11
CA SER A 610 -8.11 30.37 -15.85
C SER A 610 -9.39 30.39 -15.02
N LEU A 611 -9.73 29.28 -14.33
CA LEU A 611 -10.89 29.22 -13.44
C LEU A 611 -10.82 30.27 -12.33
N ARG A 612 -9.64 30.43 -11.71
CA ARG A 612 -9.44 31.46 -10.68
C ARG A 612 -9.72 32.88 -11.21
N ARG A 613 -9.20 33.22 -12.39
CA ARG A 613 -9.42 34.54 -13.02
C ARG A 613 -10.87 34.83 -13.39
N GLU A 614 -11.69 33.80 -13.56
CA GLU A 614 -13.12 33.95 -13.84
C GLU A 614 -13.95 34.11 -12.56
N GLU A 615 -13.41 33.73 -11.41
CA GLU A 615 -14.04 33.88 -10.10
C GLU A 615 -13.69 35.19 -9.39
N GLU A 616 -12.55 35.82 -9.75
CA GLU A 616 -12.13 37.17 -9.37
C GLU A 616 -12.84 38.24 -10.21
#